data_AF-A0A286BT68-F1
#
_entry.id   AF-A0A286BT68-F1
#
_cell.length_a   1.000
_cell.length_b   1.000
_cell.length_c   1.000
_cell.angle_alpha   90.00
_cell.angle_beta   90.00
_cell.angle_gamma   90.00
#
_symmetry.space_group_name_H-M   'P 1'
#
loop_
_entity.id
_entity.type
_entity.pdbx_description
1 polymer ?
#
loop_
_entity_poly.entity_id
_entity_poly.type
_entity_poly.pdbx_seq_one_letter_code
_entity_poly.pdbx_strand_id
1 'polypeptide(L)'
;MGAEGYYLVQGDKTTCGGRITTGAEDHTLFDKPVAREQDSVTCGKHAGLFRIAGGIDNDTIHDRRMAGTLNSYSTCPCKAKFIPSMWNDTYEKSGGSADSAERTTTAAATTTSSATTPSVTTSGQSSDLKSKLHCQHADGAIQVADYILNEIKTNVRGQTAETIRYLIDEDTLKQRRAEWDRLPFYAKLAPPPQPDLLAAMAVWYQTVKTGSTWDHKPKIRDRFSSVAVARPLPRKGKPSRSYYHKFKQHDYFYDVWSNIHYGYVGLSVGFSESLLLKGSTWEQNMTPGAIGDDTVDDVTSMKIGFALFHQHGKYADSLTVNNILDALEKTADVLIPHSKEKHWCWNTDNPDKIEE
;
A
#
# COMPACT_ATOMS: atom_id res chain seq x y z
N MET A 1 -14.87 -24.46 -10.06
CA MET A 1 -14.79 -23.02 -10.34
C MET A 1 -15.45 -22.32 -9.15
N GLY A 2 -14.68 -21.60 -8.33
CA GLY A 2 -15.20 -20.88 -7.18
C GLY A 2 -16.11 -19.73 -7.63
N ALA A 3 -17.01 -19.29 -6.76
CA ALA A 3 -17.75 -18.05 -7.01
C ALA A 3 -16.91 -16.87 -6.52
N GLU A 4 -16.72 -15.87 -7.37
CA GLU A 4 -16.00 -14.64 -7.04
C GLU A 4 -16.90 -13.69 -6.23
N GLY A 5 -16.43 -13.30 -5.05
CA GLY A 5 -17.07 -12.35 -4.15
C GLY A 5 -16.22 -11.10 -3.96
N TYR A 6 -16.83 -10.04 -3.42
CA TYR A 6 -16.16 -8.76 -3.16
C TYR A 6 -16.20 -8.46 -1.66
N TYR A 7 -15.12 -7.91 -1.12
CA TYR A 7 -15.11 -7.42 0.24
C TYR A 7 -16.03 -6.21 0.39
N LEU A 8 -16.69 -6.12 1.53
CA LEU A 8 -17.61 -5.04 1.84
C LEU A 8 -16.95 -4.03 2.76
N VAL A 9 -17.29 -2.75 2.58
CA VAL A 9 -16.81 -1.64 3.42
C VAL A 9 -17.96 -0.78 3.92
N GLN A 10 -17.68 0.03 4.93
CA GLN A 10 -18.57 1.09 5.38
C GLN A 10 -18.95 1.98 4.19
N GLY A 11 -20.26 2.23 4.06
CA GLY A 11 -20.84 2.98 2.95
C GLY A 11 -21.41 2.13 1.83
N ASP A 12 -21.07 0.83 1.75
CA ASP A 12 -21.65 -0.06 0.75
C ASP A 12 -23.16 -0.17 0.88
N LYS A 13 -23.83 -0.19 -0.27
CA LYS A 13 -25.29 -0.14 -0.34
C LYS A 13 -25.87 -1.53 -0.12
N THR A 14 -27.13 -1.58 0.25
CA THR A 14 -27.93 -2.81 0.28
C THR A 14 -28.93 -2.78 -0.87
N THR A 15 -29.35 -3.95 -1.34
CA THR A 15 -30.35 -4.07 -2.42
C THR A 15 -31.73 -3.51 -2.04
N CYS A 16 -32.00 -3.27 -0.75
CA CYS A 16 -33.24 -2.65 -0.27
C CYS A 16 -33.15 -1.12 -0.10
N GLY A 17 -32.04 -0.49 -0.51
CA GLY A 17 -31.85 0.96 -0.46
C GLY A 17 -31.22 1.50 0.84
N GLY A 18 -30.84 0.62 1.77
CA GLY A 18 -30.05 0.96 2.95
C GLY A 18 -28.54 0.91 2.71
N ARG A 19 -27.71 1.08 3.75
CA ARG A 19 -26.25 1.06 3.64
C ARG A 19 -25.55 0.54 4.89
N ILE A 20 -24.32 0.05 4.74
CA ILE A 20 -23.43 -0.27 5.86
C ILE A 20 -22.97 1.03 6.52
N THR A 21 -23.15 1.14 7.84
CA THR A 21 -22.88 2.37 8.60
C THR A 21 -21.67 2.28 9.53
N THR A 22 -21.18 1.08 9.85
CA THR A 22 -19.94 0.88 10.61
C THR A 22 -19.05 -0.15 9.94
N GLY A 23 -17.76 -0.13 10.25
CA GLY A 23 -16.77 -1.08 9.76
C GLY A 23 -15.67 -1.32 10.80
N ALA A 24 -14.60 -1.98 10.38
CA ALA A 24 -13.38 -2.17 11.14
C ALA A 24 -12.68 -0.85 11.37
N GLU A 25 -12.30 -0.60 12.61
CA GLU A 25 -11.87 0.72 13.05
C GLU A 25 -10.42 1.02 12.68
N ASP A 26 -9.67 -0.03 12.34
CA ASP A 26 -8.23 -0.06 12.11
C ASP A 26 -7.84 -0.85 10.86
N HIS A 27 -8.83 -1.36 10.12
CA HIS A 27 -8.62 -2.06 8.85
C HIS A 27 -9.49 -1.39 7.80
N THR A 28 -8.84 -0.77 6.84
CA THR A 28 -9.49 -0.05 5.74
C THR A 28 -9.03 -0.60 4.42
N LEU A 29 -9.94 -0.66 3.46
CA LEU A 29 -9.64 -0.86 2.06
C LEU A 29 -10.01 0.43 1.34
N PHE A 30 -9.05 1.04 0.64
CA PHE A 30 -9.22 2.34 -0.03
C PHE A 30 -9.83 3.42 0.88
N ASP A 31 -9.24 3.59 2.07
CA ASP A 31 -9.66 4.52 3.14
C ASP A 31 -11.07 4.31 3.71
N LYS A 32 -11.76 3.23 3.32
CA LYS A 32 -13.06 2.86 3.87
C LYS A 32 -12.92 1.70 4.85
N PRO A 33 -13.45 1.82 6.08
CA PRO A 33 -13.49 0.74 7.07
C PRO A 33 -14.06 -0.56 6.51
N VAL A 34 -13.33 -1.67 6.61
CA VAL A 34 -13.79 -3.00 6.16
C VAL A 34 -14.98 -3.44 6.99
N ALA A 35 -16.10 -3.73 6.35
CA ALA A 35 -17.29 -4.19 7.04
C ALA A 35 -17.07 -5.61 7.56
N ARG A 36 -17.54 -5.91 8.76
CA ARG A 36 -17.43 -7.23 9.42
C ARG A 36 -18.78 -7.70 9.88
N GLU A 37 -18.91 -9.00 10.14
CA GLU A 37 -20.08 -9.57 10.81
C GLU A 37 -20.41 -8.77 12.08
N GLN A 38 -21.70 -8.50 12.33
CA GLN A 38 -22.25 -7.62 13.38
C GLN A 38 -22.12 -6.10 13.17
N ASP A 39 -21.44 -5.63 12.12
CA ASP A 39 -21.41 -4.19 11.82
C ASP A 39 -22.80 -3.68 11.44
N SER A 40 -23.03 -2.40 11.71
CA SER A 40 -24.35 -1.79 11.64
C SER A 40 -24.72 -1.46 10.20
N VAL A 41 -26.00 -1.62 9.88
CA VAL A 41 -26.58 -1.43 8.55
C VAL A 41 -27.94 -0.77 8.68
N THR A 42 -28.25 0.22 7.85
CA THR A 42 -29.61 0.76 7.72
C THR A 42 -30.41 -0.02 6.68
N CYS A 43 -31.74 0.00 6.78
CA CYS A 43 -32.62 -0.54 5.75
C CYS A 43 -33.32 0.62 5.01
N GLY A 44 -33.51 0.49 3.70
CA GLY A 44 -34.24 1.49 2.92
C GLY A 44 -35.77 1.36 3.02
N LYS A 45 -36.29 0.28 3.61
CA LYS A 45 -37.74 0.00 3.72
C LYS A 45 -38.27 -0.04 5.14
N HIS A 46 -37.42 -0.28 6.14
CA HIS A 46 -37.81 -0.44 7.54
C HIS A 46 -36.95 0.45 8.42
N ALA A 47 -37.59 1.16 9.35
CA ALA A 47 -36.88 1.96 10.35
C ALA A 47 -36.15 1.06 11.35
N GLY A 48 -34.99 1.52 11.82
CA GLY A 48 -34.16 0.79 12.78
C GLY A 48 -32.74 0.54 12.28
N LEU A 49 -31.88 0.13 13.21
CA LEU A 49 -30.51 -0.26 12.92
C LEU A 49 -30.42 -1.78 12.92
N PHE A 50 -29.92 -2.33 11.82
CA PHE A 50 -29.73 -3.76 11.60
C PHE A 50 -28.24 -4.08 11.59
N ARG A 51 -27.89 -5.35 11.40
CA ARG A 51 -26.51 -5.81 11.41
C ARG A 51 -26.17 -6.63 10.17
N ILE A 52 -24.89 -6.77 9.90
CA ILE A 52 -24.37 -7.74 8.94
C ILE A 52 -24.40 -9.13 9.60
N ALA A 53 -25.01 -10.10 8.93
CA ALA A 53 -24.95 -11.52 9.29
C ALA A 53 -24.14 -12.29 8.24
N GLY A 54 -23.25 -13.16 8.70
CA GLY A 54 -22.33 -13.92 7.86
C GLY A 54 -21.07 -13.14 7.48
N GLY A 55 -20.01 -13.87 7.14
CA GLY A 55 -18.71 -13.33 6.75
C GLY A 55 -17.87 -14.38 6.03
N ILE A 56 -16.75 -13.97 5.49
CA ILE A 56 -15.79 -14.78 4.76
C ILE A 56 -15.07 -15.68 5.77
N ASP A 57 -14.94 -16.96 5.44
CA ASP A 57 -14.28 -17.93 6.33
C ASP A 57 -12.76 -17.78 6.25
N ASN A 58 -12.07 -17.94 7.38
CA ASN A 58 -10.62 -17.71 7.55
C ASN A 58 -10.12 -16.26 7.41
N ASP A 59 -11.01 -15.30 7.16
CA ASP A 59 -10.68 -13.88 7.04
C ASP A 59 -11.31 -13.08 8.18
N THR A 60 -10.51 -12.81 9.21
CA THR A 60 -10.99 -12.18 10.45
C THR A 60 -10.20 -10.92 10.79
N ILE A 61 -10.93 -9.89 11.26
CA ILE A 61 -10.36 -8.68 11.84
C ILE A 61 -10.94 -8.52 13.25
N HIS A 62 -10.10 -8.62 14.28
CA HIS A 62 -10.50 -8.66 15.69
C HIS A 62 -11.55 -9.74 15.97
N ASP A 63 -11.25 -10.99 15.59
CA ASP A 63 -12.13 -12.16 15.79
C ASP A 63 -13.52 -12.07 15.13
N ARG A 64 -13.74 -11.08 14.25
CA ARG A 64 -14.96 -10.91 13.48
C ARG A 64 -14.66 -11.14 12.01
N ARG A 65 -15.44 -12.02 11.38
CA ARG A 65 -15.27 -12.34 9.96
C ARG A 65 -15.55 -11.11 9.10
N MET A 66 -14.69 -10.88 8.11
CA MET A 66 -14.89 -9.84 7.12
C MET A 66 -16.18 -10.10 6.35
N ALA A 67 -16.92 -9.05 6.05
CA ALA A 67 -18.17 -9.14 5.31
C ALA A 67 -17.88 -9.19 3.82
N GLY A 68 -18.57 -10.08 3.11
CA GLY A 68 -18.39 -10.27 1.68
C GLY A 68 -19.70 -10.45 0.96
N THR A 69 -19.75 -10.11 -0.33
CA THR A 69 -20.99 -10.14 -1.13
C THR A 69 -21.66 -11.51 -1.27
N LEU A 70 -20.89 -12.60 -1.17
CA LEU A 70 -21.39 -13.98 -1.27
C LEU A 70 -21.73 -14.61 0.09
N ASN A 71 -21.21 -14.04 1.17
CA ASN A 71 -21.25 -14.65 2.51
C ASN A 71 -22.10 -13.85 3.50
N SER A 72 -22.39 -12.59 3.19
CA SER A 72 -23.01 -11.67 4.13
C SER A 72 -24.35 -11.13 3.60
N TYR A 73 -25.30 -10.95 4.52
CA TYR A 73 -26.57 -10.27 4.27
C TYR A 73 -26.96 -9.39 5.46
N SER A 74 -27.83 -8.40 5.23
CA SER A 74 -28.37 -7.58 6.31
C SER A 74 -29.45 -8.32 7.10
N THR A 75 -29.44 -8.24 8.43
CA THR A 75 -30.47 -8.80 9.31
C THR A 75 -31.80 -8.04 9.26
N CYS A 76 -31.93 -7.01 8.43
CA CYS A 76 -33.21 -6.35 8.20
C CYS A 76 -34.28 -7.31 7.64
N PRO A 77 -35.59 -6.99 7.78
CA PRO A 77 -36.65 -7.87 7.29
C PRO A 77 -36.56 -8.20 5.79
N CYS A 78 -35.88 -7.36 5.00
CA CYS A 78 -35.64 -7.62 3.58
C CYS A 78 -34.60 -8.71 3.29
N LYS A 79 -33.80 -9.12 4.29
CA LYS A 79 -32.59 -9.96 4.12
C LYS A 79 -31.70 -9.48 2.97
N ALA A 80 -31.51 -8.16 2.89
CA ALA A 80 -30.90 -7.54 1.73
C ALA A 80 -29.44 -7.97 1.54
N LYS A 81 -29.06 -8.25 0.29
CA LYS A 81 -27.67 -8.43 -0.10
C LYS A 81 -26.97 -7.08 -0.17
N PHE A 82 -25.65 -7.11 -0.12
CA PHE A 82 -24.82 -5.92 -0.24
C PHE A 82 -24.37 -5.71 -1.68
N ILE A 83 -24.28 -4.44 -2.07
CA ILE A 83 -23.78 -3.96 -3.35
C ILE A 83 -22.43 -3.34 -3.03
N PRO A 84 -21.32 -3.98 -3.43
CA PRO A 84 -19.99 -3.49 -3.12
C PRO A 84 -19.77 -2.17 -3.85
N SER A 85 -19.15 -1.19 -3.19
CA SER A 85 -18.64 0.01 -3.85
C SER A 85 -17.20 -0.16 -4.34
N MET A 86 -16.56 -1.29 -3.97
CA MET A 86 -15.21 -1.66 -4.36
C MET A 86 -15.25 -2.96 -5.16
N TRP A 87 -15.00 -2.87 -6.46
CA TRP A 87 -15.00 -4.02 -7.37
C TRP A 87 -13.58 -4.58 -7.61
N ASN A 88 -12.56 -3.99 -6.97
CA ASN A 88 -11.16 -4.37 -7.16
C ASN A 88 -10.60 -5.25 -6.03
N ASP A 89 -11.40 -5.50 -4.99
CA ASP A 89 -11.01 -6.34 -3.86
C ASP A 89 -11.92 -7.56 -3.78
N THR A 90 -11.42 -8.68 -4.30
CA THR A 90 -12.18 -9.91 -4.49
C THR A 90 -11.63 -11.07 -3.66
N TYR A 91 -12.51 -12.03 -3.37
CA TYR A 91 -12.15 -13.31 -2.76
C TYR A 91 -12.88 -14.45 -3.47
N GLU A 92 -12.30 -15.64 -3.46
CA GLU A 92 -12.95 -16.83 -4.01
C GLU A 92 -13.63 -17.63 -2.90
N LYS A 93 -14.93 -17.89 -3.06
CA LYS A 93 -15.62 -18.87 -2.23
C LYS A 93 -15.51 -20.24 -2.88
N SER A 94 -14.68 -21.11 -2.30
CA SER A 94 -14.66 -22.53 -2.64
C SER A 94 -15.98 -23.15 -2.18
N GLY A 95 -16.69 -23.80 -3.11
CA GLY A 95 -17.96 -24.47 -2.83
C GLY A 95 -17.74 -25.67 -1.92
N GLY A 96 -17.82 -25.45 -0.61
CA GLY A 96 -17.73 -26.47 0.42
C GLY A 96 -18.92 -26.37 1.36
N SER A 97 -19.65 -27.47 1.45
CA SER A 97 -20.92 -27.69 2.13
C SER A 97 -21.00 -27.13 3.56
N ALA A 98 -22.21 -26.64 3.89
CA ALA A 98 -22.62 -26.38 5.26
C ALA A 98 -22.41 -27.63 6.13
N ASP A 99 -21.81 -27.45 7.30
CA ASP A 99 -22.39 -28.00 8.52
C ASP A 99 -21.99 -27.21 9.76
N SER A 100 -23.05 -26.89 10.49
CA SER A 100 -23.19 -26.22 11.77
C SER A 100 -22.57 -26.98 12.94
N ALA A 101 -22.06 -26.23 13.93
CA ALA A 101 -22.43 -26.27 15.36
C ALA A 101 -21.21 -25.87 16.21
N GLU A 102 -21.18 -24.68 16.80
CA GLU A 102 -21.81 -24.28 18.07
C GLU A 102 -20.96 -24.65 19.31
N ARG A 103 -20.72 -23.61 20.14
CA ARG A 103 -20.60 -23.66 21.62
C ARG A 103 -19.29 -24.26 22.20
N THR A 104 -18.70 -23.78 23.30
CA THR A 104 -19.19 -22.99 24.44
C THR A 104 -18.00 -22.33 25.15
N THR A 105 -18.27 -21.15 25.71
CA THR A 105 -17.60 -20.45 26.81
C THR A 105 -16.97 -21.33 27.89
N THR A 106 -15.88 -20.87 28.50
CA THR A 106 -15.80 -20.70 29.97
C THR A 106 -14.60 -19.85 30.38
N ALA A 107 -14.91 -18.82 31.17
CA ALA A 107 -13.97 -18.04 31.95
C ALA A 107 -13.55 -18.80 33.21
N ALA A 108 -12.33 -18.57 33.68
CA ALA A 108 -11.99 -18.70 35.10
C ALA A 108 -10.82 -17.78 35.45
N ALA A 109 -11.13 -16.80 36.29
CA ALA A 109 -10.19 -15.94 37.00
C ALA A 109 -9.73 -16.63 38.30
N THR A 110 -8.49 -16.40 38.74
CA THR A 110 -8.08 -16.34 40.17
C THR A 110 -6.65 -15.78 40.24
N THR A 111 -6.49 -14.52 40.64
CA THR A 111 -6.05 -14.04 41.99
C THR A 111 -4.54 -13.92 42.20
N THR A 112 -4.11 -12.65 42.22
CA THR A 112 -3.35 -11.97 43.30
C THR A 112 -2.29 -12.73 44.09
N SER A 113 -1.07 -12.19 44.09
CA SER A 113 -0.47 -11.65 45.32
C SER A 113 0.67 -10.68 45.04
N SER A 114 0.75 -9.71 45.94
CA SER A 114 1.44 -8.42 45.89
C SER A 114 2.86 -8.44 46.44
N ALA A 115 3.48 -7.24 46.34
CA ALA A 115 4.57 -6.68 47.14
C ALA A 115 5.98 -6.93 46.57
N THR A 116 6.90 -5.97 46.48
CA THR A 116 7.14 -4.84 47.39
C THR A 116 8.00 -3.78 46.68
N THR A 117 7.58 -2.51 46.72
CA THR A 117 8.43 -1.33 46.47
C THR A 117 9.31 -1.06 47.70
N PRO A 118 10.46 -0.40 47.52
CA PRO A 118 10.71 0.75 48.37
C PRO A 118 11.04 2.00 47.55
N SER A 119 10.49 3.10 48.03
CA SER A 119 10.73 4.48 47.59
C SER A 119 11.86 5.06 48.45
N VAL A 120 12.83 5.76 47.83
CA VAL A 120 13.68 6.74 48.52
C VAL A 120 13.70 8.01 47.70
N THR A 121 13.29 9.08 48.37
CA THR A 121 13.17 10.45 47.89
C THR A 121 14.52 11.19 48.00
N THR A 122 14.73 12.13 47.07
CA THR A 122 15.07 13.56 47.30
C THR A 122 16.28 14.08 46.51
N SER A 123 15.99 15.14 45.75
CA SER A 123 16.82 16.32 45.42
C SER A 123 18.14 16.15 44.66
N GLY A 124 18.08 16.45 43.36
CA GLY A 124 18.67 17.67 42.78
C GLY A 124 20.19 17.82 42.79
N GLN A 125 20.79 17.70 41.59
CA GLN A 125 21.54 18.81 40.98
C GLN A 125 21.91 18.47 39.53
N SER A 126 21.55 19.42 38.66
CA SER A 126 22.06 19.60 37.31
C SER A 126 23.58 19.65 37.32
N SER A 127 24.22 18.85 36.48
CA SER A 127 25.12 19.36 35.43
C SER A 127 25.78 18.22 34.65
N ASP A 128 25.64 18.36 33.33
CA ASP A 128 26.68 18.00 32.37
C ASP A 128 26.96 16.51 32.08
N LEU A 129 25.99 15.84 31.46
CA LEU A 129 26.25 14.72 30.54
C LEU A 129 25.40 14.89 29.27
N LYS A 130 25.81 15.83 28.40
CA LYS A 130 25.60 15.71 26.94
C LYS A 130 26.37 14.49 26.43
N SER A 131 26.00 13.30 26.90
CA SER A 131 26.38 12.05 26.26
C SER A 131 25.47 11.92 25.05
N LYS A 132 26.08 11.76 23.86
CA LYS A 132 25.40 11.43 22.60
C LYS A 132 24.23 10.49 22.90
N LEU A 133 22.99 10.91 22.61
CA LEU A 133 21.86 9.99 22.55
C LEU A 133 22.22 8.91 21.53
N HIS A 134 22.71 7.77 22.01
CA HIS A 134 22.89 6.59 21.19
C HIS A 134 21.50 5.98 21.01
N CYS A 135 20.98 6.14 19.80
CA CYS A 135 19.73 5.53 19.42
C CYS A 135 19.93 4.02 19.24
N GLN A 136 19.09 3.20 19.87
CA GLN A 136 19.19 1.74 19.82
C GLN A 136 18.43 1.14 18.62
N HIS A 137 17.63 1.93 17.92
CA HIS A 137 16.90 1.49 16.72
C HIS A 137 17.86 1.24 15.57
N ALA A 138 17.73 0.06 14.98
CA ALA A 138 18.46 -0.33 13.79
C ALA A 138 18.04 0.51 12.58
N ASP A 139 18.97 0.72 11.65
CA ASP A 139 18.68 1.36 10.37
C ASP A 139 17.96 0.37 9.41
N GLY A 140 16.70 0.07 9.72
CA GLY A 140 15.87 -0.89 8.97
C GLY A 140 15.64 -0.51 7.51
N ALA A 141 15.72 0.79 7.18
CA ALA A 141 15.59 1.29 5.82
C ALA A 141 16.65 0.73 4.85
N ILE A 142 17.82 0.31 5.37
CA ILE A 142 18.86 -0.31 4.54
C ILE A 142 18.34 -1.61 3.90
N GLN A 143 17.57 -2.41 4.64
CA GLN A 143 17.02 -3.66 4.15
C GLN A 143 15.91 -3.42 3.11
N VAL A 144 15.09 -2.40 3.33
CA VAL A 144 14.03 -2.04 2.39
C VAL A 144 14.61 -1.47 1.11
N ALA A 145 15.65 -0.62 1.21
CA ALA A 145 16.36 -0.08 0.06
C ALA A 145 17.08 -1.17 -0.75
N ASP A 146 17.66 -2.19 -0.10
CA ASP A 146 18.23 -3.36 -0.78
C ASP A 146 17.15 -4.16 -1.53
N TYR A 147 16.00 -4.39 -0.91
CA TYR A 147 14.86 -5.02 -1.58
C TYR A 147 14.39 -4.23 -2.81
N ILE A 148 14.18 -2.91 -2.67
CA ILE A 148 13.78 -2.06 -3.81
C ILE A 148 14.83 -2.06 -4.91
N LEU A 149 16.13 -1.99 -4.56
CA LEU A 149 17.19 -2.07 -5.55
C LEU A 149 17.11 -3.37 -6.37
N ASN A 150 16.90 -4.50 -5.69
CA ASN A 150 16.75 -5.81 -6.32
C ASN A 150 15.50 -5.88 -7.19
N GLU A 151 14.36 -5.33 -6.74
CA GLU A 151 13.15 -5.22 -7.54
C GLU A 151 13.37 -4.34 -8.78
N ILE A 152 14.02 -3.18 -8.66
CA ILE A 152 14.36 -2.33 -9.80
C ILE A 152 15.22 -3.13 -10.79
N LYS A 153 16.34 -3.69 -10.36
CA LYS A 153 17.27 -4.44 -11.23
C LYS A 153 16.60 -5.63 -11.92
N THR A 154 15.70 -6.32 -11.22
CA THR A 154 14.95 -7.45 -11.78
C THR A 154 13.91 -6.95 -12.78
N ASN A 155 13.11 -5.95 -12.41
CA ASN A 155 11.96 -5.51 -13.19
C ASN A 155 12.37 -4.78 -14.46
N VAL A 156 13.45 -3.98 -14.44
CA VAL A 156 13.97 -3.34 -15.66
C VAL A 156 14.48 -4.35 -16.70
N ARG A 157 14.74 -5.61 -16.32
CA ARG A 157 15.15 -6.72 -17.21
C ARG A 157 14.05 -7.76 -17.42
N GLY A 158 12.87 -7.57 -16.84
CA GLY A 158 11.78 -8.53 -16.92
C GLY A 158 11.02 -8.47 -18.24
N GLN A 159 10.29 -9.55 -18.55
CA GLN A 159 9.44 -9.64 -19.74
C GLN A 159 8.42 -8.50 -19.85
N THR A 160 7.86 -8.05 -18.72
CA THR A 160 6.94 -6.90 -18.70
C THR A 160 7.63 -5.63 -19.19
N ALA A 161 8.85 -5.36 -18.71
CA ALA A 161 9.61 -4.19 -19.14
C ALA A 161 9.98 -4.26 -20.62
N GLU A 162 10.36 -5.44 -21.12
CA GLU A 162 10.61 -5.65 -22.55
C GLU A 162 9.35 -5.44 -23.40
N THR A 163 8.20 -5.91 -22.92
CA THR A 163 6.91 -5.74 -23.61
C THR A 163 6.54 -4.26 -23.70
N ILE A 164 6.70 -3.49 -22.62
CA ILE A 164 6.42 -2.06 -22.62
C ILE A 164 7.43 -1.33 -23.53
N ARG A 165 8.73 -1.63 -23.43
CA ARG A 165 9.75 -1.05 -24.30
C ARG A 165 9.45 -1.34 -25.78
N TYR A 166 9.06 -2.55 -26.11
CA TYR A 166 8.64 -2.90 -27.46
C TYR A 166 7.51 -2.01 -27.98
N LEU A 167 6.56 -1.63 -27.12
CA LEU A 167 5.40 -0.82 -27.49
C LEU A 167 5.70 0.68 -27.60
N ILE A 168 6.57 1.24 -26.76
CA ILE A 168 6.72 2.71 -26.66
C ILE A 168 8.16 3.26 -26.62
N ASP A 169 9.18 2.43 -26.42
CA ASP A 169 10.57 2.90 -26.34
C ASP A 169 11.05 3.39 -27.71
N GLU A 170 11.55 4.63 -27.75
CA GLU A 170 11.89 5.32 -28.99
C GLU A 170 12.99 4.60 -29.79
N ASP A 171 14.05 4.16 -29.12
CA ASP A 171 15.16 3.46 -29.76
C ASP A 171 14.71 2.09 -30.29
N THR A 172 13.90 1.37 -29.50
CA THR A 172 13.30 0.10 -29.91
C THR A 172 12.41 0.29 -31.15
N LEU A 173 11.59 1.33 -31.18
CA LEU A 173 10.74 1.65 -32.34
C LEU A 173 11.55 2.07 -33.57
N LYS A 174 12.62 2.85 -33.40
CA LYS A 174 13.55 3.21 -34.50
C LYS A 174 14.20 1.97 -35.10
N GLN A 175 14.69 1.05 -34.27
CA GLN A 175 15.28 -0.20 -34.74
C GLN A 175 14.26 -1.04 -35.51
N ARG A 176 13.07 -1.27 -34.94
CA ARG A 176 11.99 -2.03 -35.59
C ARG A 176 11.58 -1.40 -36.92
N ARG A 177 11.54 -0.07 -37.00
CA ARG A 177 11.24 0.65 -38.24
C ARG A 177 12.33 0.45 -39.28
N ALA A 178 13.60 0.55 -38.90
CA ALA A 178 14.72 0.29 -39.81
C ALA A 178 14.71 -1.16 -40.35
N GLU A 179 14.34 -2.13 -39.52
CA GLU A 179 14.14 -3.52 -39.94
C GLU A 179 12.97 -3.66 -40.91
N TRP A 180 11.83 -3.03 -40.61
CA TRP A 180 10.66 -3.02 -41.49
C TRP A 180 10.97 -2.36 -42.85
N ASP A 181 11.72 -1.26 -42.86
CA ASP A 181 12.08 -0.53 -44.09
C ASP A 181 12.92 -1.39 -45.03
N ARG A 182 13.77 -2.27 -44.50
CA ARG A 182 14.60 -3.23 -45.25
C ARG A 182 13.83 -4.40 -45.84
N LEU A 183 12.58 -4.62 -45.44
CA LEU A 183 11.79 -5.73 -45.98
C LEU A 183 11.45 -5.50 -47.47
N PRO A 184 11.47 -6.56 -48.28
CA PRO A 184 10.96 -6.50 -49.64
C PRO A 184 9.45 -6.23 -49.62
N PHE A 185 8.92 -5.62 -50.69
CA PHE A 185 7.53 -5.14 -50.72
C PHE A 185 6.50 -6.24 -50.39
N TYR A 186 6.75 -7.49 -50.79
CA TYR A 186 5.84 -8.62 -50.55
C TYR A 186 5.78 -9.05 -49.07
N ALA A 187 6.75 -8.66 -48.25
CA ALA A 187 6.78 -8.93 -46.81
C ALA A 187 6.22 -7.76 -45.97
N LYS A 188 5.90 -6.62 -46.59
CA LYS A 188 5.34 -5.41 -45.93
C LYS A 188 3.80 -5.44 -45.87
N LEU A 189 3.23 -6.57 -45.44
CA LEU A 189 1.78 -6.72 -45.28
C LEU A 189 1.26 -6.02 -44.01
N ALA A 190 2.09 -5.96 -42.96
CA ALA A 190 1.77 -5.24 -41.73
C ALA A 190 2.17 -3.76 -41.84
N PRO A 191 1.41 -2.83 -41.20
CA PRO A 191 1.79 -1.43 -41.14
C PRO A 191 3.16 -1.27 -40.47
N PRO A 192 3.88 -0.16 -40.76
CA PRO A 192 5.16 0.11 -40.12
C PRO A 192 4.99 0.18 -38.60
N PRO A 193 6.01 -0.21 -37.82
CA PRO A 193 5.97 -0.08 -36.37
C PRO A 193 5.62 1.35 -35.93
N GLN A 194 4.64 1.46 -35.04
CA GLN A 194 4.20 2.71 -34.42
C GLN A 194 4.15 2.52 -32.90
N PRO A 195 4.31 3.60 -32.12
CA PRO A 195 4.12 3.53 -30.68
C PRO A 195 2.68 3.18 -30.33
N ASP A 196 2.48 2.30 -29.34
CA ASP A 196 1.17 1.95 -28.79
C ASP A 196 1.13 2.29 -27.29
N LEU A 197 0.86 3.57 -27.02
CA LEU A 197 0.85 4.10 -25.67
C LEU A 197 -0.26 3.47 -24.83
N LEU A 198 -1.43 3.19 -25.41
CA LEU A 198 -2.56 2.61 -24.68
C LEU A 198 -2.26 1.17 -24.26
N ALA A 199 -1.68 0.35 -25.15
CA ALA A 199 -1.26 -1.00 -24.80
C ALA A 199 -0.15 -1.00 -23.74
N ALA A 200 0.85 -0.12 -23.88
CA ALA A 200 1.93 0.02 -22.89
C ALA A 200 1.37 0.40 -21.51
N MET A 201 0.46 1.37 -21.48
CA MET A 201 -0.22 1.78 -20.26
C MET A 201 -1.06 0.64 -19.67
N ALA A 202 -1.70 -0.19 -20.50
CA ALA A 202 -2.52 -1.29 -20.01
C ALA A 202 -1.64 -2.35 -19.34
N VAL A 203 -0.51 -2.70 -19.97
CA VAL A 203 0.48 -3.64 -19.41
C VAL A 203 1.05 -3.11 -18.10
N TRP A 204 1.45 -1.84 -18.05
CA TRP A 204 1.96 -1.23 -16.83
C TRP A 204 0.92 -1.22 -15.70
N TYR A 205 -0.30 -0.74 -15.96
CA TYR A 205 -1.37 -0.69 -14.96
C TYR A 205 -1.68 -2.06 -14.37
N GLN A 206 -1.80 -3.10 -15.20
CA GLN A 206 -2.04 -4.47 -14.73
C GLN A 206 -0.89 -5.03 -13.87
N THR A 207 0.30 -4.45 -13.99
CA THR A 207 1.50 -4.89 -13.25
C THR A 207 1.64 -4.16 -11.91
N VAL A 208 1.27 -2.88 -11.84
CA VAL A 208 1.44 -2.03 -10.64
C VAL A 208 0.18 -1.91 -9.78
N LYS A 209 -1.01 -2.24 -10.30
CA LYS A 209 -2.27 -2.17 -9.52
C LYS A 209 -2.19 -3.04 -8.27
N THR A 210 -2.97 -2.71 -7.26
CA THR A 210 -3.05 -3.44 -5.99
C THR A 210 -3.13 -4.96 -6.18
N GLY A 211 -2.37 -5.70 -5.38
CA GLY A 211 -2.29 -7.17 -5.42
C GLY A 211 -1.48 -7.74 -6.58
N SER A 212 -0.95 -6.89 -7.47
CA SER A 212 -0.17 -7.35 -8.64
C SER A 212 1.30 -7.52 -8.33
N THR A 213 2.06 -8.01 -9.32
CA THR A 213 3.46 -8.39 -9.12
C THR A 213 4.35 -7.23 -8.71
N TRP A 214 4.06 -5.99 -9.12
CA TRP A 214 4.81 -4.80 -8.72
C TRP A 214 4.13 -4.00 -7.61
N ASP A 215 3.09 -4.54 -6.97
CA ASP A 215 2.54 -3.93 -5.75
C ASP A 215 3.50 -4.18 -4.58
N HIS A 216 4.44 -3.25 -4.38
CA HIS A 216 5.49 -3.37 -3.37
C HIS A 216 5.03 -2.92 -1.98
N LYS A 217 4.02 -2.05 -1.89
CA LYS A 217 3.51 -1.48 -0.63
C LYS A 217 3.19 -2.54 0.43
N PRO A 218 2.30 -3.53 0.18
CA PRO A 218 2.01 -4.58 1.17
C PRO A 218 3.23 -5.47 1.45
N LYS A 219 4.04 -5.78 0.42
CA LYS A 219 5.25 -6.60 0.56
C LYS A 219 6.24 -5.96 1.52
N ILE A 220 6.41 -4.64 1.46
CA ILE A 220 7.34 -3.93 2.33
C ILE A 220 6.82 -3.92 3.76
N ARG A 221 5.56 -3.54 3.93
CA ARG A 221 4.88 -3.51 5.22
C ARG A 221 5.00 -4.86 5.94
N ASP A 222 4.68 -5.95 5.24
CA ASP A 222 4.57 -7.27 5.87
C ASP A 222 5.95 -7.88 6.10
N ARG A 223 6.87 -7.82 5.12
CA ARG A 223 8.20 -8.45 5.20
C ARG A 223 9.18 -7.71 6.09
N PHE A 224 9.07 -6.39 6.19
CA PHE A 224 10.02 -5.55 6.95
C PHE A 224 9.37 -4.91 8.19
N SER A 225 8.25 -5.46 8.66
CA SER A 225 7.59 -5.06 9.91
C SER A 225 8.50 -5.20 11.13
N SER A 226 9.33 -6.25 11.17
CA SER A 226 10.26 -6.52 12.28
C SER A 226 11.39 -5.50 12.43
N VAL A 227 11.66 -4.73 11.38
CA VAL A 227 12.70 -3.68 11.34
C VAL A 227 12.09 -2.29 11.16
N ALA A 228 10.77 -2.19 11.28
CA ALA A 228 10.03 -0.94 11.21
C ALA A 228 9.90 -0.31 12.60
N VAL A 229 9.73 1.01 12.60
CA VAL A 229 9.30 1.82 13.73
C VAL A 229 7.85 2.21 13.47
N ALA A 230 6.98 1.96 14.44
CA ALA A 230 5.60 2.41 14.38
C ALA A 230 5.50 3.90 14.70
N ARG A 231 4.65 4.64 13.97
CA ARG A 231 4.30 6.03 14.29
C ARG A 231 2.79 6.21 14.40
N PRO A 232 2.29 7.05 15.32
CA PRO A 232 0.87 7.34 15.40
C PRO A 232 0.37 8.05 14.13
N LEU A 233 -0.75 7.59 13.58
CA LEU A 233 -1.45 8.29 12.52
C LEU A 233 -2.24 9.47 13.11
N PRO A 234 -2.22 10.65 12.48
CA PRO A 234 -3.00 11.80 12.93
C PRO A 234 -4.51 11.55 12.69
N ARG A 235 -5.19 10.90 13.63
CA ARG A 235 -6.65 10.79 13.63
C ARG A 235 -7.20 11.03 15.03
N LYS A 236 -8.18 11.94 15.13
CA LYS A 236 -8.90 12.19 16.38
C LYS A 236 -9.68 10.93 16.79
N GLY A 237 -9.25 10.29 17.87
CA GLY A 237 -10.12 9.44 18.70
C GLY A 237 -9.76 7.97 18.84
N LYS A 238 -8.81 7.40 18.07
CA LYS A 238 -8.27 6.04 18.31
C LYS A 238 -6.79 5.93 17.91
N PRO A 239 -5.95 5.23 18.69
CA PRO A 239 -4.55 5.02 18.34
C PRO A 239 -4.46 4.07 17.13
N SER A 240 -3.83 4.53 16.06
CA SER A 240 -3.50 3.71 14.88
C SER A 240 -2.04 3.98 14.51
N ARG A 241 -1.33 2.97 14.00
CA ARG A 241 0.11 3.00 13.74
C ARG A 241 0.40 2.84 12.25
N SER A 242 1.22 3.72 11.71
CA SER A 242 1.88 3.60 10.39
C SER A 242 3.28 3.02 10.57
N TYR A 243 3.79 2.36 9.53
CA TYR A 243 5.13 1.77 9.53
C TYR A 243 6.13 2.69 8.84
N TYR A 244 7.20 3.00 9.55
CA TYR A 244 8.35 3.72 9.01
C TYR A 244 9.60 2.88 9.16
N HIS A 245 10.60 3.14 8.34
CA HIS A 245 11.91 2.51 8.45
C HIS A 245 12.96 3.56 8.73
N LYS A 246 13.68 3.38 9.84
CA LYS A 246 14.73 4.30 10.25
C LYS A 246 15.93 4.23 9.33
N PHE A 247 16.48 5.40 8.99
CA PHE A 247 17.86 5.55 8.52
C PHE A 247 18.47 6.81 9.12
N LYS A 248 19.66 6.70 9.74
CA LYS A 248 20.33 7.83 10.39
C LYS A 248 19.38 8.55 11.35
N GLN A 249 19.04 9.81 11.10
CA GLN A 249 18.20 10.64 11.98
C GLN A 249 16.74 10.75 11.52
N HIS A 250 16.35 10.02 10.48
CA HIS A 250 15.01 10.08 9.91
C HIS A 250 14.34 8.70 9.88
N ASP A 251 13.01 8.73 9.89
CA ASP A 251 12.13 7.61 9.65
C ASP A 251 11.43 7.84 8.32
N TYR A 252 11.41 6.79 7.48
CA TYR A 252 10.86 6.85 6.13
C TYR A 252 9.59 6.01 6.02
N PHE A 253 8.48 6.61 5.61
CA PHE A 253 7.22 5.90 5.47
C PHE A 253 7.32 4.84 4.36
N TYR A 254 6.72 3.67 4.55
CA TYR A 254 6.96 2.52 3.68
C TYR A 254 6.57 2.73 2.20
N ASP A 255 5.69 3.69 1.91
CA ASP A 255 5.25 3.98 0.52
C ASP A 255 6.33 4.61 -0.35
N VAL A 256 7.29 5.36 0.22
CA VAL A 256 8.34 6.07 -0.54
C VAL A 256 9.16 5.12 -1.42
N TRP A 257 9.40 3.93 -0.89
CA TRP A 257 10.18 2.88 -1.51
C TRP A 257 9.54 2.38 -2.81
N SER A 258 8.22 2.21 -2.81
CA SER A 258 7.46 1.77 -4.00
C SER A 258 7.39 2.87 -5.05
N ASN A 259 7.22 4.12 -4.62
CA ASN A 259 7.19 5.27 -5.54
C ASN A 259 8.56 5.53 -6.19
N ILE A 260 9.67 5.37 -5.45
CA ILE A 260 11.02 5.43 -6.05
C ILE A 260 11.18 4.36 -7.14
N HIS A 261 10.70 3.13 -6.87
CA HIS A 261 10.69 2.05 -7.85
C HIS A 261 9.88 2.42 -9.10
N TYR A 262 8.63 2.84 -8.93
CA TYR A 262 7.75 3.23 -10.04
C TYR A 262 8.36 4.36 -10.87
N GLY A 263 8.99 5.34 -10.21
CA GLY A 263 9.69 6.42 -10.88
C GLY A 263 10.83 5.92 -11.76
N TYR A 264 11.72 5.11 -11.18
CA TYR A 264 12.87 4.56 -11.90
C TYR A 264 12.43 3.65 -13.06
N VAL A 265 11.60 2.64 -12.75
CA VAL A 265 11.20 1.61 -13.70
C VAL A 265 10.33 2.21 -14.81
N GLY A 266 9.48 3.19 -14.49
CA GLY A 266 8.64 3.88 -15.48
C GLY A 266 9.47 4.55 -16.58
N LEU A 267 10.53 5.27 -16.22
CA LEU A 267 11.45 5.84 -17.20
C LEU A 267 12.26 4.76 -17.94
N SER A 268 12.65 3.69 -17.24
CA SER A 268 13.40 2.58 -17.85
C SER A 268 12.66 1.88 -18.99
N VAL A 269 11.32 1.87 -18.92
CA VAL A 269 10.48 1.23 -19.93
C VAL A 269 10.01 2.19 -21.03
N GLY A 270 10.34 3.48 -20.93
CA GLY A 270 10.11 4.47 -21.98
C GLY A 270 8.96 5.46 -21.71
N PHE A 271 8.34 5.45 -20.54
CA PHE A 271 7.38 6.50 -20.19
C PHE A 271 8.08 7.83 -19.92
N SER A 272 7.39 8.95 -20.17
CA SER A 272 7.89 10.28 -19.79
C SER A 272 7.60 10.60 -18.32
N GLU A 273 8.43 11.44 -17.70
CA GLU A 273 8.17 11.96 -16.34
C GLU A 273 6.78 12.60 -16.24
N SER A 274 6.41 13.39 -17.26
CA SER A 274 5.12 14.08 -17.31
C SER A 274 3.92 13.14 -17.36
N LEU A 275 4.07 11.95 -17.94
CA LEU A 275 3.02 10.94 -17.99
C LEU A 275 2.95 10.18 -16.66
N LEU A 276 4.10 9.82 -16.09
CA LEU A 276 4.18 9.11 -14.81
C LEU A 276 3.67 9.96 -13.64
N LEU A 277 3.90 11.28 -13.67
CA LEU A 277 3.36 12.21 -12.66
C LEU A 277 1.88 12.56 -12.87
N LYS A 278 1.26 12.11 -13.97
CA LYS A 278 -0.20 12.22 -14.20
C LYS A 278 -0.91 10.92 -13.84
N GLY A 279 -0.39 10.15 -12.88
CA GLY A 279 -0.89 8.82 -12.49
C GLY A 279 -2.40 8.81 -12.25
N SER A 280 -2.91 9.79 -11.50
CA SER A 280 -4.35 10.00 -11.28
C SER A 280 -5.18 10.12 -12.57
N THR A 281 -4.65 10.78 -13.61
CA THR A 281 -5.32 10.95 -14.92
C THR A 281 -5.28 9.66 -15.73
N TRP A 282 -4.21 8.87 -15.61
CA TRP A 282 -4.09 7.55 -16.23
C TRP A 282 -5.13 6.59 -15.65
N GLU A 283 -5.18 6.48 -14.32
CA GLU A 283 -6.10 5.59 -13.63
C GLU A 283 -7.56 5.91 -13.94
N GLN A 284 -7.93 7.20 -13.97
CA GLN A 284 -9.28 7.65 -14.38
C GLN A 284 -9.63 7.27 -15.82
N ASN A 285 -8.67 7.37 -16.75
CA ASN A 285 -8.89 7.01 -18.15
C ASN A 285 -9.01 5.50 -18.37
N MET A 286 -8.33 4.69 -17.55
CA MET A 286 -8.39 3.22 -17.65
C MET A 286 -9.51 2.60 -16.83
N THR A 287 -9.88 3.24 -15.71
CA THR A 287 -10.97 2.85 -14.82
C THR A 287 -11.75 4.11 -14.43
N PRO A 288 -12.82 4.45 -15.18
CA PRO A 288 -13.64 5.62 -14.88
C PRO A 288 -14.17 5.56 -13.45
N GLY A 289 -13.72 6.48 -12.58
CA GLY A 289 -14.08 6.54 -11.16
C GLY A 289 -12.97 6.17 -10.17
N ALA A 290 -11.78 5.78 -10.64
CA ALA A 290 -10.59 5.73 -9.79
C ALA A 290 -10.19 7.16 -9.36
N ILE A 291 -10.21 7.45 -8.06
CA ILE A 291 -9.73 8.72 -7.51
C ILE A 291 -8.50 8.39 -6.67
N GLY A 292 -7.32 8.57 -7.24
CA GLY A 292 -6.07 8.71 -6.50
C GLY A 292 -5.61 10.15 -6.67
N ASP A 293 -5.38 10.88 -5.58
CA ASP A 293 -4.66 12.15 -5.62
C ASP A 293 -3.22 11.83 -5.22
N ASP A 294 -2.28 12.02 -6.15
CA ASP A 294 -0.87 11.77 -5.88
C ASP A 294 -0.40 12.79 -4.83
N THR A 295 -0.03 12.34 -3.63
CA THR A 295 0.41 13.25 -2.58
C THR A 295 1.73 13.92 -2.98
N VAL A 296 2.06 15.05 -2.34
CA VAL A 296 3.35 15.72 -2.61
C VAL A 296 4.53 14.78 -2.33
N ASP A 297 4.40 13.88 -1.37
CA ASP A 297 5.39 12.88 -0.98
C ASP A 297 5.54 11.78 -2.05
N ASP A 298 4.43 11.32 -2.62
CA ASP A 298 4.45 10.35 -3.72
C ASP A 298 5.15 10.93 -4.94
N VAL A 299 4.77 12.17 -5.33
CA VAL A 299 5.38 12.92 -6.43
C VAL A 299 6.88 13.12 -6.20
N THR A 300 7.28 13.50 -4.98
CA THR A 300 8.70 13.69 -4.64
C THR A 300 9.46 12.36 -4.69
N SER A 301 8.88 11.28 -4.19
CA SER A 301 9.48 9.94 -4.24
C SER A 301 9.66 9.43 -5.67
N MET A 302 8.67 9.65 -6.55
CA MET A 302 8.78 9.37 -7.99
C MET A 302 9.94 10.16 -8.62
N LYS A 303 10.07 11.45 -8.29
CA LYS A 303 11.16 12.31 -8.80
C LYS A 303 12.54 11.86 -8.32
N ILE A 304 12.66 11.29 -7.12
CA ILE A 304 13.90 10.63 -6.68
C ILE A 304 14.22 9.46 -7.62
N GLY A 305 13.22 8.62 -7.93
CA GLY A 305 13.35 7.55 -8.92
C GLY A 305 13.82 8.05 -10.30
N PHE A 306 13.26 9.16 -10.77
CA PHE A 306 13.69 9.78 -12.04
C PHE A 306 15.15 10.23 -12.00
N ALA A 307 15.55 10.94 -10.94
CA ALA A 307 16.91 11.41 -10.79
C ALA A 307 17.93 10.26 -10.75
N LEU A 308 17.58 9.16 -10.08
CA LEU A 308 18.38 7.94 -10.05
C LEU A 308 18.48 7.31 -11.45
N PHE A 309 17.38 7.22 -12.20
CA PHE A 309 17.39 6.71 -13.57
C PHE A 309 18.31 7.54 -14.47
N HIS A 310 18.24 8.87 -14.42
CA HIS A 310 19.08 9.74 -15.24
C HIS A 310 20.58 9.58 -14.93
N GLN A 311 20.93 9.18 -13.70
CA GLN A 311 22.31 8.95 -13.29
C GLN A 311 22.81 7.53 -13.60
N HIS A 312 21.93 6.52 -13.51
CA HIS A 312 22.32 5.11 -13.53
C HIS A 312 21.83 4.34 -14.78
N GLY A 313 21.02 4.97 -15.61
CA GLY A 313 20.60 4.49 -16.91
C GLY A 313 19.55 3.38 -16.89
N LYS A 314 19.22 2.90 -18.10
CA LYS A 314 18.08 2.00 -18.39
C LYS A 314 18.04 0.72 -17.56
N TYR A 315 19.19 0.12 -17.25
CA TYR A 315 19.25 -1.20 -16.59
C TYR A 315 19.73 -1.15 -15.14
N ALA A 316 19.95 0.04 -14.58
CA ALA A 316 20.39 0.20 -13.19
C ALA A 316 21.69 -0.55 -12.84
N ASP A 317 22.60 -0.76 -13.80
CA ASP A 317 23.83 -1.54 -13.61
C ASP A 317 24.71 -0.95 -12.50
N SER A 318 24.81 0.38 -12.47
CA SER A 318 25.62 1.12 -11.48
C SER A 318 24.83 1.57 -10.24
N LEU A 319 23.52 1.31 -10.17
CA LEU A 319 22.68 1.72 -9.04
C LEU A 319 23.01 0.87 -7.79
N THR A 320 23.14 1.53 -6.65
CA THR A 320 23.43 0.92 -5.35
C THR A 320 22.44 1.36 -4.27
N VAL A 321 22.40 0.62 -3.16
CA VAL A 321 21.57 0.94 -1.98
C VAL A 321 21.90 2.33 -1.45
N ASN A 322 23.18 2.68 -1.40
CA ASN A 322 23.63 4.00 -0.94
C ASN A 322 23.11 5.13 -1.84
N ASN A 323 23.00 4.92 -3.16
CA ASN A 323 22.43 5.95 -4.04
C ASN A 323 20.98 6.26 -3.68
N ILE A 324 20.17 5.23 -3.40
CA ILE A 324 18.76 5.39 -3.00
C ILE A 324 18.65 6.11 -1.65
N LEU A 325 19.40 5.63 -0.65
CA LEU A 325 19.38 6.19 0.70
C LEU A 325 19.92 7.64 0.73
N ASP A 326 21.01 7.92 0.01
CA ASP A 326 21.57 9.27 -0.06
C ASP A 326 20.64 10.24 -0.79
N ALA A 327 19.90 9.77 -1.81
CA ALA A 327 18.91 10.61 -2.48
C ALA A 327 17.76 10.98 -1.53
N LEU A 328 17.26 10.02 -0.75
CA LEU A 328 16.24 10.26 0.27
C LEU A 328 16.72 11.18 1.41
N GLU A 329 17.96 11.02 1.87
CA GLU A 329 18.54 11.89 2.91
C GLU A 329 18.74 13.33 2.43
N LYS A 330 19.16 13.52 1.17
CA LYS A 330 19.39 14.84 0.57
C LYS A 330 18.11 15.58 0.23
N THR A 331 16.99 14.87 0.04
CA THR A 331 15.68 15.51 -0.16
C THR A 331 15.30 16.34 1.06
N ALA A 332 15.00 17.62 0.85
CA ALA A 332 14.57 18.51 1.91
C ALA A 332 13.23 18.06 2.50
N ASP A 333 13.11 18.12 3.83
CA ASP A 333 11.94 17.62 4.56
C ASP A 333 10.63 18.29 4.10
N VAL A 334 10.68 19.55 3.67
CA VAL A 334 9.53 20.31 3.15
C VAL A 334 8.93 19.72 1.87
N LEU A 335 9.70 18.89 1.15
CA LEU A 335 9.26 18.25 -0.10
C LEU A 335 8.64 16.87 0.13
N ILE A 336 8.82 16.28 1.31
CA ILE A 336 8.30 14.96 1.69
C ILE A 336 7.85 14.94 3.17
N PRO A 337 7.00 15.90 3.59
CA PRO A 337 6.71 16.20 4.99
C PRO A 337 6.07 15.08 5.80
N HIS A 338 5.41 14.11 5.17
CA HIS A 338 4.71 13.02 5.87
C HIS A 338 5.49 11.71 5.84
N SER A 339 6.41 11.57 4.89
CA SER A 339 7.09 10.33 4.60
C SER A 339 8.57 10.37 4.95
N LYS A 340 9.11 11.52 5.34
CA LYS A 340 10.41 11.67 5.99
C LYS A 340 10.24 12.46 7.26
N GLU A 341 10.30 11.78 8.39
CA GLU A 341 10.10 12.40 9.69
C GLU A 341 11.35 12.26 10.56
N LYS A 342 11.65 13.28 11.37
CA LYS A 342 12.77 13.19 12.31
C LYS A 342 12.54 12.04 13.28
N HIS A 343 13.48 11.12 13.35
CA HIS A 343 13.37 9.94 14.18
C HIS A 343 13.27 10.31 15.67
N TRP A 344 12.40 9.61 16.40
CA TRP A 344 12.05 9.85 17.81
C TRP A 344 13.24 9.98 18.76
N CYS A 345 14.33 9.22 18.59
CA CYS A 345 15.56 9.45 19.37
C CYS A 345 16.12 10.89 19.26
N TRP A 346 15.76 11.66 18.23
CA TRP A 346 16.19 13.03 18.00
C TRP A 346 15.02 14.02 17.90
N ASN A 347 13.78 13.56 18.10
CA ASN A 347 12.61 14.43 18.09
C ASN A 347 12.49 15.14 19.45
N THR A 348 12.69 16.45 19.46
CA THR A 348 12.58 17.28 20.68
C THR A 348 11.14 17.48 21.13
N ASP A 349 10.19 17.20 20.25
CA ASP A 349 8.76 17.38 20.49
C ASP A 349 8.11 16.10 21.07
N ASN A 350 8.90 15.01 21.20
CA ASN A 350 8.59 13.79 21.96
C ASN A 350 9.71 13.51 22.98
N PRO A 351 9.85 14.34 24.04
CA PRO A 351 10.97 14.26 24.98
C PRO A 351 11.01 12.95 25.76
N ASP A 352 9.87 12.29 25.91
CA ASP A 352 9.70 11.06 26.70
C ASP A 352 10.04 9.78 25.91
N LYS A 353 10.33 9.91 24.59
CA LYS A 353 10.69 8.79 23.70
C LYS A 353 9.68 7.63 23.79
N ILE A 354 8.40 7.94 23.95
CA ILE A 354 7.36 6.92 24.08
C ILE A 354 7.12 6.31 22.69
N GLU A 355 7.23 4.97 22.60
CA GLU A 355 6.67 4.17 21.49
C GLU A 355 5.15 4.17 21.61
N GLU A 356 4.47 5.22 21.11
CA GLU A 356 3.00 5.24 21.10
C GLU A 356 2.38 4.35 20.03
#